data_AF-A0A3D2BQX0-F1
#
_entry.id   AF-A0A3D2BQX0-F1
#
_cell.length_a   1.000
_cell.length_b   1.000
_cell.length_c   1.000
_cell.angle_alpha   90.00
_cell.angle_beta   90.00
_cell.angle_gamma   90.00
#
_symmetry.space_group_name_H-M   'P 1'
#
loop_
_entity.id
_entity.type
_entity.pdbx_description
1 polymer ?
#
loop_
_entity_poly.entity_id
_entity_poly.type
_entity_poly.pdbx_seq_one_letter_code
_entity_poly.pdbx_strand_id
1 'polypeptide(L)'
;MSFINRYAAKASRRCAFAVAGAALMFVAGCGFQPIHGERSSASNAGLANFDIALIADRTGQMMRNELLQQMQPRGAVPSPRFVLGVKLTESLTDLAIRKDNVATRANLKLIAQF
;
A
#
# COMPACT_ATOMS: atom_id res chain seq x y z
N MET A 1 -32.28 47.48 40.11
CA MET A 1 -32.00 46.06 39.75
C MET A 1 -32.36 45.87 38.28
N SER A 2 -31.60 45.27 37.36
CA SER A 2 -30.44 44.39 37.40
C SER A 2 -29.53 44.62 36.16
N PHE A 3 -28.30 45.10 36.37
CA PHE A 3 -27.29 45.33 35.32
C PHE A 3 -26.30 44.14 35.17
N ILE A 4 -26.75 42.89 35.39
CA ILE A 4 -25.83 41.75 35.58
C ILE A 4 -25.76 40.80 34.37
N ASN A 5 -26.67 40.86 33.39
CA ASN A 5 -26.84 39.75 32.45
C ASN A 5 -26.05 39.81 31.12
N ARG A 6 -25.30 40.90 30.84
CA ARG A 6 -24.55 41.03 29.57
C ARG A 6 -23.16 40.40 29.59
N TYR A 7 -22.56 40.21 30.76
CA TYR A 7 -21.25 39.56 30.91
C TYR A 7 -21.32 38.03 30.72
N ALA A 8 -22.40 37.40 31.18
CA ALA A 8 -22.61 35.96 31.07
C ALA A 8 -22.75 35.48 29.61
N ALA A 9 -23.46 36.24 28.76
CA ALA A 9 -23.66 35.89 27.35
C ALA A 9 -22.40 36.04 26.47
N LYS A 10 -21.49 36.98 26.84
CA LYS A 10 -20.20 37.14 26.15
C LYS A 10 -19.20 36.07 26.59
N ALA A 11 -19.26 35.66 27.86
CA ALA A 11 -18.50 34.52 28.38
C ALA A 11 -18.97 33.18 27.77
N SER A 12 -20.28 32.96 27.62
CA SER A 12 -20.83 31.72 27.03
C SER A 12 -20.48 31.56 25.55
N ARG A 13 -20.51 32.64 24.76
CA ARG A 13 -20.05 32.64 23.36
C ARG A 13 -18.57 32.31 23.24
N ARG A 14 -17.71 32.84 24.12
CA ARG A 14 -16.27 32.55 24.13
C ARG A 14 -15.98 31.09 24.51
N CYS A 15 -16.70 30.54 25.49
CA CYS A 15 -16.60 29.12 25.83
C CYS A 15 -17.09 28.22 24.71
N ALA A 16 -18.17 28.58 24.00
CA ALA A 16 -18.67 27.81 22.87
C ALA A 16 -17.66 27.70 21.72
N PHE A 17 -16.96 28.81 21.40
CA PHE A 17 -15.89 28.80 20.39
C PHE A 17 -14.66 27.99 20.86
N ALA A 18 -14.30 28.05 22.14
CA ALA A 18 -13.21 27.24 22.70
C ALA A 18 -13.52 25.73 22.67
N VAL A 19 -14.76 25.34 22.98
CA VAL A 19 -15.22 23.94 22.92
C VAL A 19 -15.28 23.44 21.48
N ALA A 20 -15.75 24.26 20.53
CA ALA A 20 -15.77 23.92 19.11
C ALA A 20 -14.35 23.78 18.53
N GLY A 21 -13.41 24.65 18.93
CA GLY A 21 -12.00 24.56 18.54
C GLY A 21 -11.31 23.30 19.09
N ALA A 22 -11.58 22.94 20.34
CA ALA A 22 -11.06 21.70 20.94
C ALA A 22 -11.61 20.45 20.24
N ALA A 23 -12.89 20.43 19.89
CA ALA A 23 -13.52 19.31 19.16
C ALA A 23 -12.91 19.09 17.76
N LEU A 24 -12.55 20.16 17.04
CA LEU A 24 -11.90 20.06 15.73
C LEU A 24 -10.48 19.45 15.81
N MET A 25 -9.75 19.67 16.91
CA MET A 25 -8.44 19.03 17.11
C MET A 25 -8.54 17.52 17.36
N PHE A 26 -9.64 17.02 17.92
CA PHE A 26 -9.85 15.57 18.07
C PHE A 26 -10.14 14.85 16.76
N VAL A 27 -10.69 15.54 15.74
CA VAL A 27 -11.02 14.94 14.43
C VAL A 27 -9.82 15.01 13.46
N ALA A 28 -8.94 16.00 13.60
CA ALA A 28 -7.76 16.15 12.75
C ALA A 28 -6.62 15.14 13.04
N GLY A 29 -6.77 14.30 14.07
CA GLY A 29 -5.70 13.50 14.66
C GLY A 29 -5.68 12.01 14.34
N CYS A 30 -6.49 11.49 13.40
CA CYS A 30 -6.52 10.05 13.14
C CYS A 30 -5.17 9.45 12.67
N GLY A 31 -4.15 10.27 12.38
CA GLY A 31 -2.76 9.82 12.22
C GLY A 31 -2.53 8.88 11.02
N PHE A 32 -3.52 8.73 10.14
CA PHE A 32 -3.42 7.91 8.95
C PHE A 32 -2.50 8.58 7.94
N GLN A 33 -1.26 8.10 7.88
CA GLN A 33 -0.36 8.44 6.79
C GLN A 33 -0.67 7.53 5.60
N PRO A 34 -0.92 8.08 4.40
CA PRO A 34 -1.20 7.26 3.23
C PRO A 34 0.02 6.39 2.90
N ILE A 35 -0.15 5.08 3.00
CA ILE A 35 0.91 4.08 2.71
C ILE A 35 1.41 4.15 1.26
N HIS A 36 0.62 4.73 0.36
CA HIS A 36 0.95 4.88 -1.07
C HIS A 36 1.39 6.30 -1.46
N GLY A 37 1.23 7.31 -0.57
CA GLY A 37 1.82 8.63 -0.79
C GLY A 37 3.35 8.53 -0.71
N GLU A 38 4.09 9.42 -1.38
CA GLU A 38 5.56 9.43 -1.50
C GLU A 38 6.23 8.81 -0.26
N ARG A 39 6.48 7.50 -0.36
CA ARG A 39 6.72 6.68 0.82
C ARG A 39 7.98 7.17 1.49
N SER A 40 7.90 7.26 2.81
CA SER A 40 9.01 7.19 3.76
C SER A 40 10.29 6.76 3.07
N SER A 41 11.18 7.71 2.78
CA SER A 41 12.42 7.51 2.04
C SER A 41 13.22 6.31 2.57
N ALA A 42 13.09 6.03 3.88
CA ALA A 42 13.65 4.87 4.55
C ALA A 42 13.18 3.51 3.97
N SER A 43 11.90 3.34 3.64
CA SER A 43 11.37 2.08 3.08
C SER A 43 11.92 1.81 1.68
N ASN A 44 11.96 2.83 0.83
CA ASN A 44 12.48 2.70 -0.53
C ASN A 44 13.99 2.45 -0.54
N ALA A 45 14.74 3.11 0.36
CA ALA A 45 16.18 2.88 0.50
C ALA A 45 16.48 1.43 0.93
N GLY A 46 15.67 0.85 1.82
CA GLY A 46 15.80 -0.55 2.20
C GLY A 46 15.58 -1.52 1.04
N LEU A 47 14.50 -1.33 0.27
CA LEU A 47 14.13 -2.21 -0.84
C LEU A 47 15.12 -2.13 -2.03
N ALA A 48 15.81 -0.99 -2.20
CA ALA A 48 16.87 -0.84 -3.20
C ALA A 48 18.12 -1.71 -2.94
N ASN A 49 18.26 -2.30 -1.75
CA ASN A 49 19.40 -3.16 -1.39
C ASN A 49 19.26 -4.63 -1.82
N PHE A 50 18.17 -5.01 -2.48
CA PHE A 50 17.96 -6.38 -2.97
C PHE A 50 18.36 -6.50 -4.45
N ASP A 51 19.25 -7.41 -4.79
CA ASP A 51 19.45 -7.81 -6.17
C ASP A 51 18.41 -8.86 -6.56
N ILE A 52 17.58 -8.58 -7.57
CA ILE A 52 16.50 -9.49 -8.00
C ILE A 52 17.05 -10.40 -9.10
N ALA A 53 17.30 -11.66 -8.72
CA ALA A 53 17.82 -12.67 -9.62
C ALA A 53 16.87 -12.94 -10.80
N LEU A 54 17.40 -13.55 -11.86
CA LEU A 54 16.59 -13.97 -13.00
C LEU A 54 15.57 -15.03 -12.54
N ILE A 55 14.31 -14.82 -12.91
CA ILE A 55 13.22 -15.77 -12.70
C ILE A 55 12.93 -16.42 -14.06
N ALA A 56 12.90 -17.75 -14.12
CA ALA A 56 12.73 -18.49 -15.37
C ALA A 56 11.40 -18.17 -16.06
N ASP A 57 11.37 -18.38 -17.38
CA ASP A 57 10.19 -18.26 -18.24
C ASP A 57 9.62 -16.84 -18.42
N ARG A 58 8.71 -16.69 -19.38
CA ARG A 58 8.07 -15.39 -19.70
C ARG A 58 7.32 -14.83 -18.48
N THR A 59 6.53 -15.66 -17.81
CA THR A 59 5.75 -15.28 -16.62
C THR A 59 6.67 -14.88 -15.46
N GLY A 60 7.80 -15.56 -15.29
CA GLY A 60 8.81 -15.19 -14.29
C GLY A 60 9.49 -13.87 -14.61
N GLN A 61 9.83 -13.60 -15.87
CA GLN A 61 10.37 -12.30 -16.26
C GLN A 61 9.37 -11.16 -16.06
N MET A 62 8.06 -11.39 -16.29
CA MET A 62 7.02 -10.41 -15.94
C MET A 62 7.00 -10.13 -14.44
N MET A 63 7.04 -11.18 -13.61
CA MET A 63 7.11 -11.01 -12.16
C MET A 63 8.35 -10.23 -11.74
N ARG A 64 9.51 -10.54 -12.33
CA ARG A 64 10.77 -9.82 -12.06
C ARG A 64 10.64 -8.33 -12.38
N ASN A 65 10.01 -7.99 -13.51
CA ASN A 65 9.80 -6.60 -13.90
C ASN A 65 8.88 -5.86 -12.92
N GLU A 66 7.82 -6.51 -12.45
CA GLU A 66 6.93 -5.95 -11.42
C GLU A 66 7.66 -5.75 -10.08
N LEU A 67 8.49 -6.71 -9.66
CA LEU A 67 9.31 -6.57 -8.45
C LEU A 67 10.27 -5.37 -8.57
N LEU A 68 10.93 -5.22 -9.72
CA LEU A 68 11.79 -4.06 -9.99
C LEU A 68 11.00 -2.75 -9.93
N GLN A 69 9.82 -2.69 -10.57
CA GLN A 69 8.99 -1.48 -10.59
C GLN A 69 8.49 -1.09 -9.19
N GLN A 70 8.12 -2.06 -8.36
CA GLN A 70 7.56 -1.79 -7.04
C GLN A 70 8.64 -1.56 -5.97
N MET A 71 9.73 -2.33 -5.99
CA MET A 71 10.79 -2.25 -4.97
C MET A 71 11.86 -1.22 -5.32
N GLN A 72 12.11 -1.01 -6.61
CA GLN A 72 13.24 -0.24 -7.12
C GLN A 72 12.82 0.76 -8.21
N PRO A 73 11.80 1.61 -7.96
CA PRO A 73 11.31 2.57 -8.97
C PRO A 73 12.39 3.59 -9.40
N ARG A 74 13.44 3.77 -8.58
CA ARG A 74 14.60 4.64 -8.87
C ARG A 74 15.88 3.86 -9.20
N GLY A 75 15.78 2.54 -9.38
CA GLY A 75 16.90 1.63 -9.56
C GLY A 75 17.43 1.02 -8.26
N ALA A 76 18.25 -0.03 -8.40
CA ALA A 76 18.99 -0.66 -7.32
C ALA A 76 20.18 0.20 -6.87
N VAL A 77 20.67 -0.03 -5.66
CA VAL A 77 21.95 0.55 -5.23
C VAL A 77 23.13 -0.13 -5.95
N PRO A 78 24.27 0.54 -6.16
CA PRO A 78 25.42 -0.04 -6.87
C PRO A 78 25.98 -1.32 -6.25
N SER A 79 25.84 -1.48 -4.93
CA SER A 79 26.28 -2.66 -4.18
C SER A 79 25.15 -3.18 -3.29
N PRO A 80 24.24 -4.02 -3.85
CA PRO A 80 23.14 -4.60 -3.09
C PRO A 80 23.65 -5.48 -1.94
N ARG A 81 22.93 -5.48 -0.82
CA ARG A 81 23.30 -6.25 0.38
C ARG A 81 22.68 -7.64 0.42
N PHE A 82 21.60 -7.84 -0.33
CA PHE A 82 20.80 -9.06 -0.33
C PHE A 82 20.54 -9.50 -1.77
N VAL A 83 20.30 -10.79 -1.97
CA VAL A 83 19.85 -11.34 -3.25
C VAL A 83 18.48 -11.97 -3.03
N LEU A 84 17.51 -11.60 -3.86
CA LEU A 84 16.18 -12.18 -3.89
C LEU A 84 16.11 -13.21 -5.03
N GLY A 85 16.12 -14.49 -4.67
CA GLY A 85 15.84 -15.60 -5.58
C GLY A 85 14.37 -15.98 -5.51
N VAL A 86 13.70 -16.09 -6.66
CA VAL A 86 12.29 -16.50 -6.71
C VAL A 86 12.14 -17.67 -7.67
N LYS A 87 11.47 -18.73 -7.22
CA LYS A 87 11.00 -19.83 -8.07
C LYS A 87 9.51 -19.67 -8.30
N LEU A 88 9.11 -19.42 -9.54
CA LEU A 88 7.71 -19.32 -9.96
C LEU A 88 7.26 -20.65 -10.58
N THR A 89 6.11 -21.17 -10.13
CA THR A 89 5.47 -22.35 -10.71
C THR A 89 4.09 -21.97 -11.23
N GLU A 90 3.85 -22.26 -12.50
CA GLU A 90 2.58 -22.00 -13.20
C GLU A 90 1.86 -23.33 -13.46
N SER A 91 0.58 -23.42 -13.11
CA SER A 91 -0.26 -24.57 -13.45
C SER A 91 -1.63 -24.13 -13.96
N LEU A 92 -2.09 -24.83 -14.99
CA LEU A 92 -3.39 -24.62 -15.60
C LEU A 92 -4.24 -25.88 -15.38
N THR A 93 -5.48 -25.71 -14.91
CA THR A 93 -6.42 -26.83 -14.70
C THR A 93 -7.75 -26.48 -15.33
N ASP A 94 -8.16 -27.23 -16.35
CA ASP A 94 -9.47 -27.06 -16.97
C ASP A 94 -10.58 -27.47 -16.00
N LEU A 95 -11.59 -26.60 -15.84
CA LEU A 95 -12.67 -26.79 -14.88
C LEU A 95 -13.98 -27.24 -15.54
N ALA A 96 -14.20 -26.85 -16.80
CA ALA A 96 -15.41 -27.19 -17.54
C ALA A 96 -15.06 -27.47 -19.00
N ILE A 97 -15.39 -28.70 -19.43
CA ILE A 97 -15.24 -29.16 -20.80
C ILE A 97 -16.65 -29.17 -21.40
N ARG A 98 -16.89 -28.41 -22.48
CA ARG A 98 -18.16 -28.50 -23.21
C ARG A 98 -18.31 -29.88 -23.84
N LYS A 99 -19.54 -30.23 -24.22
CA LYS A 99 -19.87 -31.50 -24.90
C LYS A 99 -19.11 -31.74 -26.22
N ASP A 100 -18.50 -30.68 -26.76
CA ASP A 100 -17.63 -30.67 -27.94
C ASP A 100 -16.13 -30.70 -27.62
N ASN A 101 -15.76 -31.05 -26.38
CA ASN A 101 -14.38 -31.16 -25.87
C ASN A 101 -13.56 -29.86 -25.88
N VAL A 102 -14.21 -28.69 -25.97
CA VAL A 102 -13.52 -27.40 -25.80
C VAL A 102 -13.61 -26.96 -24.34
N ALA A 103 -12.47 -26.79 -23.69
CA ALA A 103 -12.40 -26.19 -22.36
C ALA A 103 -12.91 -24.74 -22.43
N THR A 104 -13.97 -24.43 -21.69
CA THR A 104 -14.54 -23.07 -21.63
C THR A 104 -14.01 -22.25 -20.48
N ARG A 105 -13.44 -22.92 -19.47
CA ARG A 105 -12.87 -22.28 -18.30
C ARG A 105 -11.75 -23.11 -17.73
N ALA A 106 -10.65 -22.43 -17.42
CA ALA A 106 -9.51 -23.00 -16.73
C ALA A 106 -9.20 -22.19 -15.47
N ASN A 107 -8.56 -22.84 -14.51
CA ASN A 107 -7.97 -22.24 -13.34
C ASN A 107 -6.46 -22.10 -13.57
N LEU A 108 -5.97 -20.86 -13.59
CA LEU A 108 -4.54 -20.56 -13.66
C LEU A 108 -4.02 -20.28 -12.24
N LYS A 109 -3.04 -21.06 -11.79
CA LYS A 109 -2.41 -20.91 -10.49
C LYS A 109 -0.94 -20.56 -10.65
N LEU A 110 -0.53 -19.47 -10.00
CA LEU A 110 0.86 -19.03 -9.91
C LEU A 110 1.31 -19.14 -8.46
N ILE A 111 2.40 -19.87 -8.21
CA ILE A 111 2.97 -20.07 -6.87
C ILE A 111 4.41 -19.58 -6.89
N ALA A 112 4.73 -18.61 -6.05
CA ALA A 112 6.07 -18.10 -5.87
C ALA A 112 6.67 -18.61 -4.55
N GLN A 113 7.94 -19.03 -4.61
CA GLN A 113 8.76 -19.42 -3.45
C GLN A 113 10.02 -18.57 -3.45
N PHE A 114 10.41 -18.05 -2.29
CA PHE A 114 11.51 -17.11 -2.11
C PHE A 114 12.15 -17.25 -0.72
#